data_AF-A0A9D2SFA9-F1
#
_entry.id   AF-A0A9D2SFA9-F1
#
_cell.length_a   1.000
_cell.length_b   1.000
_cell.length_c   1.000
_cell.angle_alpha   90.00
_cell.angle_beta   90.00
_cell.angle_gamma   90.00
#
_symmetry.space_group_name_H-M   'P 1'
#
loop_
_entity.id
_entity.type
_entity.pdbx_description
1 polymer ?
#
loop_
_entity_poly.entity_id
_entity_poly.type
_entity_poly.pdbx_seq_one_letter_code
_entity_poly.pdbx_strand_id
1 'polypeptide(L)'
;VDWTVSAPEAGFLFPAFDDRCANLYETLYYTKNTAESHQELVDALFRQELPLPADTQRETFQNLLTETLGEDCSLDVVQSVQGQLVNLMREHKEEKNPEPLVLSKGALEQVLSSSGVEEEHREAFAQRFQEEFGANARLSPQNLVDKRKLEVRTPDVKIQVPPERGDLVETRIIDGVGYILIRAEGGVEVNGVPVRFTGEANRPQEDTV
;
A
#
# COMPACT_ATOMS: atom_id res chain seq x y z
N VAL A 1 -14.80 44.08 -12.74
CA VAL A 1 -14.56 42.63 -12.61
C VAL A 1 -13.36 42.50 -11.70
N ASP A 2 -13.59 42.02 -10.49
CA ASP A 2 -12.52 41.75 -9.51
C ASP A 2 -11.87 40.43 -9.96
N TRP A 3 -10.64 40.49 -10.46
CA TRP A 3 -9.94 39.29 -10.91
C TRP A 3 -9.20 38.71 -9.70
N THR A 4 -9.81 37.69 -9.08
CA THR A 4 -9.15 36.95 -8.01
C THR A 4 -8.08 36.07 -8.63
N VAL A 5 -6.81 36.30 -8.32
CA VAL A 5 -5.73 35.36 -8.63
C VAL A 5 -5.85 34.18 -7.68
N SER A 6 -6.13 32.99 -8.22
CA SER A 6 -6.05 31.73 -7.50
C SER A 6 -4.86 30.91 -7.98
N ALA A 7 -4.48 29.89 -7.20
CA ALA A 7 -3.58 28.86 -7.68
C ALA A 7 -4.19 28.18 -8.94
N PRO A 8 -3.36 27.72 -9.89
CA PRO A 8 -3.83 27.02 -11.08
C PRO A 8 -4.59 25.74 -10.68
N GLU A 9 -5.63 25.41 -11.44
CA GLU A 9 -6.41 24.17 -11.26
C GLU A 9 -5.76 23.00 -12.02
N ALA A 10 -5.28 23.27 -13.24
CA ALA A 10 -4.48 22.35 -14.04
C ALA A 10 -3.33 23.11 -14.73
N GLY A 11 -2.27 22.41 -15.09
CA GLY A 11 -1.15 22.98 -15.82
C GLY A 11 -0.15 21.92 -16.25
N PHE A 12 0.80 22.33 -17.07
CA PHE A 12 1.92 21.47 -17.45
C PHE A 12 3.22 22.26 -17.48
N LEU A 13 4.34 21.56 -17.33
CA LEU A 13 5.69 22.12 -17.40
C LEU A 13 6.52 21.34 -18.43
N PHE A 14 6.91 22.03 -19.51
CA PHE A 14 7.82 21.52 -20.52
C PHE A 14 8.97 22.51 -20.79
N PRO A 15 10.24 22.06 -20.86
CA PRO A 15 10.69 20.72 -20.48
C PRO A 15 10.36 20.40 -19.02
N ALA A 16 10.19 19.12 -18.69
CA ALA A 16 10.12 18.68 -17.30
C ALA A 16 11.38 19.11 -16.53
N PHE A 17 11.33 19.06 -15.20
CA PHE A 17 12.45 19.42 -14.36
C PHE A 17 12.72 18.32 -13.35
N ASP A 18 13.82 17.60 -13.55
CA ASP A 18 14.33 16.54 -12.69
C ASP A 18 15.81 16.78 -12.39
N ASP A 19 16.30 16.28 -11.25
CA ASP A 19 17.72 16.40 -10.84
C ASP A 19 18.37 17.78 -10.99
N ARG A 20 17.57 18.84 -10.76
CA ARG A 20 17.95 20.26 -10.89
C ARG A 20 18.32 20.68 -12.32
N CYS A 21 17.86 19.94 -13.32
CA CYS A 21 18.12 20.14 -14.74
C CYS A 21 16.82 20.09 -15.55
N ALA A 22 16.88 20.59 -16.78
CA ALA A 22 15.76 20.49 -17.72
C ALA A 22 15.76 19.12 -18.42
N ASN A 23 14.64 18.41 -18.36
CA ASN A 23 14.39 17.16 -19.08
C ASN A 23 13.52 17.43 -20.31
N LEU A 24 14.16 17.38 -21.48
CA LEU A 24 13.54 17.63 -22.78
C LEU A 24 12.67 16.47 -23.29
N TYR A 25 12.71 15.31 -22.62
CA TYR A 25 12.01 14.09 -23.02
C TYR A 25 10.67 13.93 -22.31
N GLU A 26 10.47 14.61 -21.18
CA GLU A 26 9.28 14.46 -20.35
C GLU A 26 8.52 15.78 -20.19
N THR A 27 7.25 15.66 -19.82
CA THR A 27 6.40 16.78 -19.42
C THR A 27 5.79 16.47 -18.06
N LEU A 28 5.83 17.42 -17.13
CA LEU A 28 5.12 17.29 -15.87
C LEU A 28 3.71 17.83 -16.03
N TYR A 29 2.71 17.03 -15.68
CA TYR A 29 1.32 17.43 -15.62
C TYR A 29 0.89 17.66 -14.17
N TYR A 30 0.23 18.79 -13.92
CA TYR A 30 -0.32 19.16 -12.62
C TYR A 30 -1.84 19.24 -12.72
N THR A 31 -2.51 18.58 -11.78
CA THR A 31 -3.91 18.83 -11.45
C THR A 31 -4.03 19.01 -9.95
N LYS A 32 -4.87 19.96 -9.53
CA LYS A 32 -5.16 20.21 -8.12
C LYS A 32 -6.00 19.08 -7.50
N ASN A 33 -6.86 18.45 -8.30
CA ASN A 33 -7.73 17.35 -7.88
C ASN A 33 -7.46 16.13 -8.76
N THR A 34 -6.92 15.06 -8.19
CA THR A 34 -6.63 13.83 -8.93
C THR A 34 -7.89 13.11 -9.45
N ALA A 35 -9.07 13.44 -8.91
CA ALA A 35 -10.35 13.00 -9.47
C ALA A 35 -10.76 13.77 -10.74
N GLU A 36 -10.10 14.90 -11.02
CA GLU A 36 -10.32 15.74 -12.21
C GLU A 36 -9.05 15.69 -13.08
N SER A 37 -9.03 14.75 -14.03
CA SER A 37 -7.89 14.58 -14.93
C SER A 37 -7.76 15.67 -15.99
N HIS A 38 -8.83 16.43 -16.23
CA HIS A 38 -8.98 17.37 -17.37
C HIS A 38 -8.54 16.74 -18.69
N GLN A 39 -9.17 15.62 -19.05
CA GLN A 39 -8.81 14.81 -20.22
C GLN A 39 -8.75 15.64 -21.51
N GLU A 40 -9.61 16.65 -21.64
CA GLU A 40 -9.60 17.59 -22.78
C GLU A 40 -8.25 18.31 -22.97
N LEU A 41 -7.58 18.67 -21.86
CA LEU A 41 -6.28 19.31 -21.87
C LEU A 41 -5.18 18.31 -22.22
N VAL A 42 -5.28 17.10 -21.67
CA VAL A 42 -4.36 15.99 -21.94
C VAL A 42 -4.39 15.60 -23.41
N ASP A 43 -5.59 15.43 -23.97
CA ASP A 43 -5.79 15.04 -25.37
C ASP A 43 -5.31 16.13 -26.33
N ALA A 44 -5.54 17.40 -25.99
CA ALA A 44 -5.08 18.52 -26.79
C ALA A 44 -3.55 18.64 -26.84
N LEU A 45 -2.87 18.39 -25.71
CA LEU A 45 -1.43 18.62 -25.56
C LEU A 45 -0.59 17.37 -25.82
N PHE A 46 -0.97 16.24 -25.23
CA PHE A 46 -0.13 15.03 -25.17
C PHE A 46 -0.61 13.93 -26.10
N ARG A 47 -1.92 13.85 -26.37
CA ARG A 47 -2.55 12.75 -27.14
C ARG A 47 -2.14 11.36 -26.60
N GLN A 48 -1.98 11.27 -25.29
CA GLN A 48 -1.66 10.04 -24.57
C GLN A 48 -2.59 9.89 -23.39
N GLU A 49 -2.85 8.65 -22.99
CA GLU A 49 -3.56 8.37 -21.75
C GLU A 49 -2.66 8.71 -20.56
N LEU A 50 -3.19 9.46 -19.59
CA LEU A 50 -2.47 9.69 -18.34
C LEU A 50 -2.38 8.39 -17.54
N PRO A 51 -1.27 8.16 -16.82
CA PRO A 51 -1.23 7.08 -15.85
C PRO A 51 -2.30 7.32 -14.77
N LEU A 52 -2.88 6.23 -14.27
CA LEU A 52 -3.82 6.27 -13.15
C LEU A 52 -3.21 7.02 -11.96
N PRO A 53 -3.96 7.89 -11.26
CA PRO A 53 -3.48 8.53 -10.04
C PRO A 53 -3.06 7.51 -8.98
N ALA A 54 -2.10 7.86 -8.12
CA ALA A 54 -1.58 6.95 -7.11
C ALA A 54 -2.67 6.39 -6.18
N ASP A 55 -3.66 7.20 -5.80
CA ASP A 55 -4.77 6.75 -4.96
C ASP A 55 -5.65 5.73 -5.69
N THR A 56 -5.92 5.95 -6.97
CA THR A 56 -6.68 4.99 -7.80
C THR A 56 -5.87 3.71 -8.03
N GLN A 57 -4.56 3.80 -8.31
CA GLN A 57 -3.71 2.61 -8.43
C GLN A 57 -3.76 1.75 -7.16
N ARG A 58 -3.73 2.40 -5.99
CA ARG A 58 -3.82 1.71 -4.69
C ARG A 58 -5.16 1.02 -4.52
N GLU A 59 -6.26 1.74 -4.77
CA GLU A 59 -7.61 1.20 -4.64
C GLU A 59 -7.85 0.04 -5.62
N THR A 60 -7.46 0.20 -6.88
CA THR A 60 -7.53 -0.85 -7.90
C THR A 60 -6.72 -2.07 -7.49
N PHE A 61 -5.51 -1.90 -6.95
CA PHE A 61 -4.69 -3.02 -6.47
C PHE A 61 -5.33 -3.72 -5.26
N GLN A 62 -5.94 -2.98 -4.33
CA GLN A 62 -6.67 -3.55 -3.19
C GLN A 62 -7.90 -4.34 -3.62
N ASN A 63 -8.67 -3.80 -4.57
CA ASN A 63 -9.83 -4.48 -5.15
C ASN A 63 -9.40 -5.74 -5.89
N LEU A 64 -8.33 -5.66 -6.68
CA LEU A 64 -7.76 -6.78 -7.39
C LEU A 64 -7.39 -7.93 -6.44
N LEU A 65 -6.66 -7.65 -5.36
CA LEU A 65 -6.34 -8.65 -4.34
C LEU A 65 -7.61 -9.25 -3.70
N THR A 66 -8.60 -8.42 -3.42
CA THR A 66 -9.86 -8.87 -2.78
C THR A 66 -10.65 -9.80 -3.71
N GLU A 67 -10.79 -9.43 -4.99
CA GLU A 67 -11.53 -10.19 -5.98
C GLU A 67 -10.83 -11.51 -6.34
N THR A 68 -9.50 -11.49 -6.43
CA THR A 68 -8.75 -12.65 -6.92
C THR A 68 -8.43 -13.64 -5.82
N LEU A 69 -8.24 -13.19 -4.57
CA LEU A 69 -7.95 -14.09 -3.44
C LEU A 69 -9.22 -14.61 -2.76
N GLY A 70 -10.33 -13.87 -2.82
CA GLY A 70 -11.61 -14.31 -2.27
C GLY A 70 -11.51 -14.77 -0.80
N GLU A 71 -11.92 -16.01 -0.54
CA GLU A 71 -11.89 -16.61 0.81
C GLU A 71 -10.47 -16.88 1.33
N ASP A 72 -9.48 -17.00 0.43
CA ASP A 72 -8.07 -17.22 0.79
C ASP A 72 -7.34 -15.89 1.10
N CYS A 73 -8.04 -14.75 1.06
CA CYS A 73 -7.52 -13.45 1.45
C CYS A 73 -7.39 -13.33 2.98
N SER A 74 -6.28 -13.84 3.53
CA SER A 74 -5.97 -13.80 4.96
C SER A 74 -5.12 -12.59 5.36
N LEU A 75 -5.15 -12.23 6.65
CA LEU A 75 -4.28 -11.18 7.20
C LEU A 75 -2.80 -11.47 6.90
N ASP A 76 -2.38 -12.72 7.03
CA ASP A 76 -0.99 -13.14 6.83
C ASP A 76 -0.54 -12.96 5.39
N VAL A 77 -1.40 -13.30 4.42
CA VAL A 77 -1.13 -13.10 2.98
C VAL A 77 -0.98 -11.60 2.69
N VAL A 78 -1.90 -10.77 3.17
CA VAL A 78 -1.85 -9.31 2.94
C VAL A 78 -0.61 -8.69 3.59
N GLN A 79 -0.27 -9.08 4.82
CA GLN A 79 0.95 -8.63 5.49
C GLN A 79 2.22 -9.08 4.74
N SER A 80 2.25 -10.32 4.22
CA SER A 80 3.38 -10.84 3.45
C SER A 80 3.59 -10.08 2.15
N VAL A 81 2.51 -9.82 1.39
CA VAL A 81 2.55 -9.01 0.16
C VAL A 81 3.08 -7.60 0.46
N GLN A 82 2.52 -6.95 1.49
CA GLN A 82 2.98 -5.62 1.90
C GLN A 82 4.45 -5.63 2.33
N GLY A 83 4.87 -6.62 3.13
CA GLY A 83 6.24 -6.78 3.59
C GLY A 83 7.23 -6.94 2.44
N GLN A 84 6.90 -7.76 1.44
CA GLN A 84 7.73 -7.94 0.25
C GLN A 84 7.86 -6.66 -0.58
N LEU A 85 6.75 -5.96 -0.82
CA LEU A 85 6.79 -4.68 -1.54
C LEU A 85 7.61 -3.62 -0.80
N VAL A 86 7.53 -3.60 0.54
CA VAL A 86 8.36 -2.72 1.39
C VAL A 86 9.84 -3.10 1.32
N ASN A 87 10.15 -4.39 1.33
CA ASN A 87 11.52 -4.87 1.19
C ASN A 87 12.13 -4.48 -0.17
N LEU A 88 11.39 -4.65 -1.27
CA LEU A 88 11.83 -4.20 -2.60
C LEU A 88 12.14 -2.69 -2.62
N MET A 89 11.29 -1.87 -1.98
CA MET A 89 11.56 -0.43 -1.85
C MET A 89 12.81 -0.12 -1.04
N ARG A 90 13.09 -0.91 0.00
CA ARG A 90 14.28 -0.75 0.85
C ARG A 90 15.54 -1.11 0.07
N GLU A 91 15.55 -2.26 -0.59
CA GLU A 91 16.67 -2.76 -1.40
C GLU A 91 17.04 -1.77 -2.51
N HIS A 92 16.05 -1.31 -3.27
CA HIS A 92 16.27 -0.31 -4.31
C HIS A 92 16.87 1.01 -3.77
N LYS A 93 16.46 1.43 -2.57
CA LYS A 93 17.01 2.63 -1.92
C LYS A 93 18.48 2.42 -1.52
N GLU A 94 18.84 1.22 -1.08
CA GLU A 94 20.20 0.85 -0.70
C GLU A 94 21.14 0.76 -1.91
N GLU A 95 20.63 0.28 -3.05
CA GLU A 95 21.34 0.21 -4.33
C GLU A 95 21.68 1.60 -4.91
N LYS A 96 20.98 2.66 -4.47
CA LYS A 96 21.12 4.04 -4.98
C LYS A 96 20.96 4.12 -6.50
N ASN A 97 20.13 3.25 -7.08
CA ASN A 97 19.78 3.32 -8.49
C ASN A 97 19.02 4.64 -8.75
N PRO A 98 19.47 5.48 -9.72
CA PRO A 98 18.75 6.70 -10.08
C PRO A 98 17.40 6.42 -10.74
N GLU A 99 17.21 5.25 -11.37
CA GLU A 99 15.94 4.91 -12.01
C GLU A 99 14.85 4.63 -10.97
N PRO A 100 13.61 5.11 -11.15
CA PRO A 100 12.53 4.79 -10.23
C PRO A 100 12.17 3.29 -10.21
N LEU A 101 11.99 2.73 -9.01
CA LEU A 101 11.50 1.36 -8.86
C LEU A 101 10.07 1.24 -9.41
N VAL A 102 9.93 0.41 -10.44
CA VAL A 102 8.65 0.04 -11.05
C VAL A 102 8.50 -1.48 -11.15
N LEU A 103 7.31 -1.98 -10.84
CA LEU A 103 6.97 -3.39 -10.89
C LEU A 103 6.09 -3.69 -12.10
N SER A 104 6.42 -4.76 -12.80
CA SER A 104 5.56 -5.34 -13.83
C SER A 104 4.55 -6.31 -13.22
N LYS A 105 3.57 -6.72 -14.02
CA LYS A 105 2.65 -7.82 -13.68
C LYS A 105 3.39 -9.05 -13.14
N GLY A 106 4.39 -9.55 -13.88
CA GLY A 106 5.15 -10.73 -13.49
C GLY A 106 5.91 -10.54 -12.17
N ALA A 107 6.40 -9.34 -11.87
CA ALA A 107 7.03 -9.06 -10.58
C ALA A 107 6.02 -9.14 -9.42
N LEU A 108 4.80 -8.63 -9.62
CA LEU A 108 3.72 -8.74 -8.64
C LEU A 108 3.23 -10.19 -8.46
N GLU A 109 3.16 -10.97 -9.53
CA GLU A 109 2.87 -12.41 -9.46
C GLU A 109 3.92 -13.16 -8.63
N GLN A 110 5.20 -12.81 -8.75
CA GLN A 110 6.27 -13.38 -7.91
C GLN A 110 6.13 -12.97 -6.43
N VAL A 111 5.69 -11.74 -6.16
CA VAL A 111 5.39 -11.30 -4.79
C VAL A 111 4.25 -12.13 -4.19
N LEU A 112 3.17 -12.36 -4.95
CA LEU A 112 2.06 -13.20 -4.53
C LEU A 112 2.50 -14.65 -4.30
N SER A 113 3.33 -15.20 -5.20
CA SER A 113 3.84 -16.57 -5.08
C SER A 113 4.66 -16.74 -3.80
N SER A 114 5.56 -15.80 -3.54
CA SER A 114 6.38 -15.77 -2.32
C SER A 114 5.55 -15.50 -1.05
N SER A 115 4.33 -14.97 -1.20
CA SER A 115 3.38 -14.76 -0.11
C SER A 115 2.49 -15.98 0.17
N GLY A 116 2.70 -17.09 -0.53
CA GLY A 116 1.93 -18.32 -0.36
C GLY A 116 0.60 -18.34 -1.11
N VAL A 117 0.42 -17.48 -2.12
CA VAL A 117 -0.77 -17.48 -2.96
C VAL A 117 -0.67 -18.59 -4.01
N GLU A 118 -1.69 -19.45 -4.05
CA GLU A 118 -1.82 -20.55 -5.00
C GLU A 118 -1.82 -20.08 -6.47
N GLU A 119 -1.41 -20.96 -7.38
CA GLU A 119 -1.28 -20.63 -8.80
C GLU A 119 -2.61 -20.16 -9.41
N GLU A 120 -3.73 -20.81 -9.08
CA GLU A 120 -5.07 -20.44 -9.60
C GLU A 120 -5.41 -18.97 -9.32
N HIS A 121 -5.17 -18.50 -8.10
CA HIS A 121 -5.41 -17.11 -7.71
C HIS A 121 -4.42 -16.14 -8.36
N ARG A 122 -3.18 -16.58 -8.61
CA ARG A 122 -2.18 -15.77 -9.32
C ARG A 122 -2.50 -15.62 -10.80
N GLU A 123 -2.99 -16.66 -11.45
CA GLU A 123 -3.47 -16.58 -12.84
C GLU A 123 -4.67 -15.62 -12.95
N ALA A 124 -5.63 -15.73 -12.03
CA ALA A 124 -6.75 -14.79 -11.95
C ALA A 124 -6.29 -13.35 -11.72
N PHE A 125 -5.34 -13.14 -10.80
CA PHE A 125 -4.70 -11.84 -10.57
C PHE A 125 -4.02 -11.31 -11.84
N ALA A 126 -3.26 -12.14 -12.55
CA ALA A 126 -2.55 -11.73 -13.76
C ALA A 126 -3.51 -11.30 -14.88
N GLN A 127 -4.62 -12.01 -15.04
CA GLN A 127 -5.66 -11.64 -16.00
C GLN A 127 -6.29 -10.29 -15.64
N ARG A 128 -6.79 -10.16 -14.40
CA ARG A 128 -7.46 -8.94 -13.95
C ARG A 128 -6.52 -7.73 -13.89
N PHE A 129 -5.25 -7.94 -13.54
CA PHE A 129 -4.22 -6.90 -13.62
C PHE A 129 -4.10 -6.32 -15.04
N GLN A 130 -4.10 -7.19 -16.05
CA GLN A 130 -4.02 -6.76 -17.45
C GLN A 130 -5.27 -6.01 -17.91
N GLU A 131 -6.45 -6.38 -17.40
CA GLU A 131 -7.71 -5.69 -17.69
C GLU A 131 -7.75 -4.29 -17.06
N GLU A 132 -7.31 -4.16 -15.81
CA GLU A 132 -7.38 -2.90 -15.04
C GLU A 132 -6.23 -1.93 -15.33
N PHE A 133 -5.00 -2.43 -15.46
CA PHE A 133 -3.80 -1.60 -15.63
C PHE A 133 -3.20 -1.66 -17.04
N GLY A 134 -3.53 -2.69 -17.81
CA GLY A 134 -2.93 -2.96 -19.12
C GLY A 134 -1.73 -3.92 -19.07
N ALA A 135 -1.50 -4.62 -20.18
CA ALA A 135 -0.50 -5.70 -20.27
C ALA A 135 0.94 -5.27 -19.96
N ASN A 136 1.27 -4.00 -20.25
CA ASN A 136 2.62 -3.44 -20.10
C ASN A 136 2.74 -2.47 -18.91
N ALA A 137 1.78 -2.48 -17.99
CA ALA A 137 1.77 -1.54 -16.87
C ALA A 137 3.02 -1.67 -16.00
N ARG A 138 3.49 -0.52 -15.53
CA ARG A 138 4.65 -0.35 -14.64
C ARG A 138 4.20 0.46 -13.43
N LEU A 139 4.01 -0.21 -12.30
CA LEU A 139 3.47 0.42 -11.09
C LEU A 139 4.57 0.68 -10.07
N SER A 140 4.56 1.86 -9.45
CA SER A 140 5.45 2.10 -8.31
C SER A 140 4.89 1.39 -7.08
N PRO A 141 5.69 0.60 -6.33
CA PRO A 141 5.22 -0.01 -5.09
C PRO A 141 4.70 1.01 -4.06
N GLN A 142 5.18 2.26 -4.12
CA GLN A 142 4.71 3.35 -3.27
C GLN A 142 3.25 3.73 -3.53
N ASN A 143 2.76 3.46 -4.74
CA ASN A 143 1.37 3.65 -5.12
C ASN A 143 0.49 2.44 -4.77
N LEU A 144 1.07 1.30 -4.37
CA LEU A 144 0.32 0.07 -4.08
C LEU A 144 0.07 -0.12 -2.59
N VAL A 145 1.05 0.23 -1.74
CA VAL A 145 0.98 -0.03 -0.29
C VAL A 145 1.44 1.15 0.55
N ASP A 146 0.82 1.32 1.73
CA ASP A 146 1.28 2.28 2.72
C ASP A 146 2.36 1.65 3.61
N LYS A 147 3.62 2.02 3.39
CA LYS A 147 4.75 1.53 4.19
C LYS A 147 4.85 2.12 5.60
N ARG A 148 3.97 3.06 5.98
CA ARG A 148 4.09 3.81 7.24
C ARG A 148 3.25 3.23 8.38
N LYS A 149 2.22 2.45 8.06
CA LYS A 149 1.31 1.88 9.05
C LYS A 149 0.77 0.53 8.61
N LEU A 150 0.59 -0.37 9.57
CA LEU A 150 -0.32 -1.50 9.44
C LEU A 150 -1.63 -1.09 10.13
N GLU A 151 -2.72 -1.12 9.39
CA GLU A 151 -4.02 -0.66 9.86
C GLU A 151 -5.06 -1.76 9.65
N VAL A 152 -5.62 -2.27 10.75
CA VAL A 152 -6.73 -3.24 10.72
C VAL A 152 -8.00 -2.54 11.14
N ARG A 153 -9.05 -2.68 10.34
CA ARG A 153 -10.35 -2.03 10.58
C ARG A 153 -11.47 -3.06 10.69
N THR A 154 -12.33 -2.82 11.67
CA THR A 154 -13.70 -3.35 11.71
C THR A 154 -14.67 -2.15 11.65
N PRO A 155 -16.00 -2.35 11.59
CA PRO A 155 -16.96 -1.23 11.54
C PRO A 155 -16.78 -0.20 12.67
N ASP A 156 -16.45 -0.65 13.88
CA ASP A 156 -16.39 0.19 15.09
C ASP A 156 -14.98 0.34 15.67
N VAL A 157 -13.99 -0.43 15.19
CA VAL A 157 -12.64 -0.46 15.76
C VAL A 157 -11.58 -0.23 14.70
N LYS A 158 -10.61 0.61 15.04
CA LYS A 158 -9.42 0.86 14.23
C LYS A 158 -8.18 0.53 15.04
N ILE A 159 -7.42 -0.45 14.57
CA ILE A 159 -6.15 -0.87 15.16
C ILE A 159 -5.03 -0.38 14.25
N GLN A 160 -4.07 0.33 14.81
CA GLN A 160 -2.86 0.76 14.11
C GLN A 160 -1.64 0.27 14.86
N VAL A 161 -0.75 -0.42 14.16
CA VAL A 161 0.55 -0.83 14.70
C VAL A 161 1.67 -0.40 13.74
N PRO A 162 2.91 -0.24 14.24
CA PRO A 162 4.06 -0.08 13.37
C PRO A 162 4.13 -1.24 12.35
N PRO A 163 4.44 -0.99 11.07
CA PRO A 163 4.53 -2.04 10.04
C PRO A 163 5.49 -3.17 10.42
N GLU A 164 6.59 -2.85 11.11
CA GLU A 164 7.59 -3.82 11.55
C GLU A 164 7.13 -4.68 12.74
N ARG A 165 5.94 -4.39 13.29
CA ARG A 165 5.31 -5.09 14.41
C ARG A 165 4.00 -5.76 14.00
N GLY A 166 3.92 -6.20 12.73
CA GLY A 166 2.80 -7.01 12.23
C GLY A 166 2.60 -8.31 13.02
N ASP A 167 3.68 -8.84 13.61
CA ASP A 167 3.68 -10.01 14.49
C ASP A 167 2.83 -9.83 15.78
N LEU A 168 2.42 -8.61 16.10
CA LEU A 168 1.52 -8.32 17.21
C LEU A 168 0.07 -8.63 16.91
N VAL A 169 -0.33 -8.70 15.63
CA VAL A 169 -1.73 -8.80 15.21
C VAL A 169 -1.95 -10.09 14.46
N GLU A 170 -2.85 -10.93 14.97
CA GLU A 170 -3.28 -12.18 14.31
C GLU A 170 -4.81 -12.25 14.24
N THR A 171 -5.35 -12.98 13.27
CA THR A 171 -6.78 -13.30 13.19
C THR A 171 -7.04 -14.73 13.61
N ARG A 172 -8.04 -14.97 14.45
CA ARG A 172 -8.39 -16.31 14.92
C ARG A 172 -9.89 -16.52 15.05
N ILE A 173 -10.35 -17.73 14.74
CA ILE A 173 -11.73 -18.14 15.04
C ILE A 173 -11.75 -18.77 16.43
N ILE A 174 -12.58 -18.22 17.32
CA ILE A 174 -12.84 -18.74 18.67
C ILE A 174 -14.35 -18.92 18.79
N ASP A 175 -14.80 -20.14 19.05
CA ASP A 175 -16.23 -20.49 19.16
C ASP A 175 -17.09 -20.05 17.95
N GLY A 176 -16.52 -20.14 16.75
CA GLY A 176 -17.20 -19.76 15.50
C GLY A 176 -17.23 -18.25 15.22
N VAL A 177 -16.61 -17.44 16.07
CA VAL A 177 -16.53 -15.98 15.91
C VAL A 177 -15.11 -15.58 15.56
N GLY A 178 -14.95 -14.69 14.58
CA GLY A 178 -13.65 -14.13 14.20
C GLY A 178 -13.19 -13.07 15.19
N TYR A 179 -11.96 -13.21 15.68
CA TYR A 179 -11.30 -12.25 16.56
C TYR A 179 -10.04 -11.73 15.89
N ILE A 180 -9.74 -10.45 16.15
CA ILE A 180 -8.41 -9.87 15.96
C ILE A 180 -7.73 -9.89 17.32
N LEU A 181 -6.66 -10.66 17.44
CA LEU A 181 -5.89 -10.80 18.67
C LEU A 181 -4.67 -9.87 18.58
N ILE A 182 -4.45 -9.10 19.65
CA ILE A 182 -3.27 -8.25 19.78
C ILE A 182 -2.44 -8.80 20.93
N ARG A 183 -1.19 -9.19 20.64
CA ARG A 183 -0.28 -9.68 21.68
C ARG A 183 0.09 -8.52 22.61
N ALA A 184 -0.23 -8.67 23.88
CA ALA A 184 0.01 -7.65 24.89
C ALA A 184 1.45 -7.72 25.42
N GLU A 185 2.36 -7.05 24.74
CA GLU A 185 3.75 -6.89 25.17
C GLU A 185 3.94 -5.54 25.87
N GLY A 186 4.51 -5.54 27.07
CA GLY A 186 4.79 -4.31 27.82
C GLY A 186 3.63 -3.81 28.69
N GLY A 187 2.58 -4.62 28.90
CA GLY A 187 1.41 -4.28 29.71
C GLY A 187 0.27 -3.67 28.89
N VAL A 188 -0.88 -3.47 29.53
CA VAL A 188 -2.07 -2.86 28.90
C VAL A 188 -2.54 -1.70 29.76
N GLU A 189 -2.94 -0.61 29.11
CA GLU A 189 -3.59 0.52 29.77
C GLU A 189 -5.00 0.73 29.22
N VAL A 190 -5.95 1.04 30.10
CA VAL A 190 -7.30 1.47 29.73
C VAL A 190 -7.45 2.91 30.19
N ASN A 191 -7.56 3.84 29.23
CA ASN A 191 -7.64 5.28 29.51
C ASN A 191 -6.48 5.78 30.39
N GLY A 192 -5.27 5.27 30.17
CA GLY A 192 -4.07 5.61 30.96
C GLY A 192 -3.95 4.92 32.31
N VAL A 193 -4.83 3.97 32.62
CA VAL A 193 -4.75 3.15 33.84
C VAL A 193 -4.19 1.77 33.51
N PRO A 194 -3.06 1.35 34.10
CA PRO A 194 -2.50 0.02 33.85
C PRO A 194 -3.42 -1.07 34.38
N VAL A 195 -3.67 -2.07 33.53
CA VAL A 195 -4.51 -3.24 33.81
C VAL A 195 -3.65 -4.50 33.83
N ARG A 196 -3.89 -5.37 34.80
CA ARG A 196 -3.25 -6.70 34.88
C ARG A 196 -4.17 -7.74 34.27
N PHE A 197 -3.60 -8.70 33.55
CA PHE A 197 -4.36 -9.85 33.07
C PHE A 197 -4.73 -10.76 34.25
N THR A 198 -6.01 -11.08 34.38
CA THR A 198 -6.51 -12.05 35.37
C THR A 198 -5.96 -13.43 35.03
N GLY A 199 -4.89 -13.83 35.72
CA GLY A 199 -4.15 -15.07 35.44
C GLY A 199 -2.64 -14.95 35.61
N GLU A 200 -2.09 -13.72 35.67
CA GLU A 200 -0.71 -13.46 36.10
C GLU A 200 -0.57 -13.63 37.62
N ALA A 201 -0.80 -14.85 38.11
CA ALA A 201 -0.42 -15.22 39.45
C ALA A 201 1.11 -15.35 39.49
N ASN A 202 1.76 -14.28 39.94
CA ASN A 202 3.01 -14.30 40.70
C ASN A 202 4.11 -15.22 40.15
N ARG A 203 4.77 -14.85 39.05
CA ARG A 203 6.13 -15.38 38.78
C ARG A 203 7.07 -14.67 39.76
N PRO A 204 7.67 -15.37 40.75
CA PRO A 204 8.66 -14.75 41.60
C PRO A 204 9.82 -14.26 40.71
N GLN A 205 10.25 -13.03 40.96
CA GLN A 205 11.52 -12.52 40.46
C GLN A 205 12.60 -13.46 41.03
N GLU A 206 13.24 -14.24 40.16
CA GLU A 206 14.48 -14.92 40.51
C GLU A 206 15.55 -13.84 40.68
N ASP A 207 15.71 -13.37 41.92
CA ASP A 207 16.96 -12.77 42.38
C ASP A 207 18.08 -13.77 42.08
N THR A 208 18.89 -13.49 41.06
CA THR A 208 20.17 -14.17 40.86
C THR A 208 21.29 -13.15 41.01
N VAL A 209 21.87 -13.25 42.21
CA VAL A 209 23.19 -12.85 42.73
C VAL A 209 24.17 -12.19 41.76
#